data_AF-A0A6J6BC91-F1
#
_entry.id   AF-A0A6J6BC91-F1
#
_cell.length_a   1.000
_cell.length_b   1.000
_cell.length_c   1.000
_cell.angle_alpha   90.00
_cell.angle_beta   90.00
_cell.angle_gamma   90.00
#
_symmetry.space_group_name_H-M   'P 1'
#
loop_
_entity.id
_entity.type
_entity.pdbx_description
1 polymer ?
#
loop_
_entity_poly.entity_id
_entity_poly.type
_entity_poly.pdbx_seq_one_letter_code
_entity_poly.pdbx_strand_id
1 'polypeptide(L)'
;MSADARWYEKLDKTIWHDEAWRDPWVFRFENDPSTWHMLVTARANHGEPATRGVLGHATSTDLLNWDVQPPLSSPGQGFGQLEVFQFEIVDGVPVLVFCCGWRELSAERLAEFGQRDATYSVAVRADLTQIDFNKAKAFEDPLVYAARIVKGRDGWYLIGFVNEVDGQFVGELCDPVPVTATVEAGLVRR
;
A
#
# COMPACT_ATOMS: atom_id res chain seq x y z
N MET A 1 -2.64 14.56 14.03
CA MET A 1 -3.53 13.38 14.10
C MET A 1 -2.73 12.18 14.58
N SER A 2 -3.34 11.24 15.28
CA SER A 2 -2.73 9.96 15.68
C SER A 2 -3.71 8.82 15.37
N ALA A 3 -3.24 7.57 15.39
CA ALA A 3 -4.12 6.41 15.24
C ALA A 3 -5.30 6.48 16.24
N ASP A 4 -6.50 6.12 15.82
CA ASP A 4 -7.64 6.04 16.72
C ASP A 4 -7.77 4.61 17.27
N ALA A 5 -7.63 4.44 18.59
CA ALA A 5 -7.64 3.12 19.24
C ALA A 5 -8.98 2.38 19.07
N ARG A 6 -10.06 3.06 18.67
CA ARG A 6 -11.33 2.42 18.28
C ARG A 6 -11.15 1.47 17.10
N TRP A 7 -10.23 1.78 16.19
CA TRP A 7 -10.07 1.10 14.91
C TRP A 7 -8.67 0.50 14.70
N TYR A 8 -7.66 1.25 15.11
CA TYR A 8 -6.27 1.00 14.76
C TYR A 8 -5.46 0.58 15.97
N GLU A 9 -4.50 -0.31 15.73
CA GLU A 9 -3.56 -0.77 16.74
C GLU A 9 -2.72 0.40 17.26
N LYS A 10 -2.50 0.40 18.57
CA LYS A 10 -1.60 1.33 19.27
C LYS A 10 -0.28 0.65 19.56
N LEU A 11 0.76 1.45 19.83
CA LEU A 11 2.07 0.92 20.17
C LEU A 11 2.00 -0.10 21.32
N ASP A 12 2.29 -1.35 21.00
CA ASP A 12 2.55 -2.41 21.97
C ASP A 12 3.73 -3.25 21.47
N LYS A 13 4.91 -2.99 22.07
CA LYS A 13 6.17 -3.64 21.71
C LYS A 13 6.21 -5.14 22.02
N THR A 14 5.22 -5.66 22.73
CA THR A 14 5.08 -7.11 22.95
C THR A 14 4.38 -7.81 21.78
N ILE A 15 3.68 -7.05 20.93
CA ILE A 15 2.90 -7.56 19.79
C ILE A 15 3.57 -7.20 18.45
N TRP A 16 4.00 -5.94 18.30
CA TRP A 16 4.57 -5.42 17.06
C TRP A 16 5.70 -4.43 17.35
N HIS A 17 6.61 -4.24 16.40
CA HIS A 17 7.85 -3.48 16.65
C HIS A 17 7.63 -1.96 16.69
N ASP A 18 6.54 -1.44 16.14
CA ASP A 18 6.20 -0.02 16.06
C ASP A 18 4.69 0.29 16.12
N GLU A 19 4.33 1.57 16.05
CA GLU A 19 2.94 2.01 15.80
C GLU A 19 2.79 2.36 14.32
N ALA A 20 2.07 1.50 13.58
CA ALA A 20 1.74 1.75 12.18
C ALA A 20 0.69 2.87 12.07
N TRP A 21 1.17 4.09 11.87
CA TRP A 21 0.35 5.27 11.53
C TRP A 21 1.19 6.29 10.76
N ARG A 22 1.53 5.97 9.51
CA ARG A 22 2.51 6.71 8.69
C ARG A 22 2.15 6.69 7.20
N ASP A 23 3.05 7.25 6.39
CA ASP A 23 3.04 7.22 4.92
C ASP A 23 1.74 7.74 4.27
N PRO A 24 1.33 8.99 4.56
CA PRO A 24 0.06 9.52 4.06
C PRO A 24 0.05 9.65 2.53
N TRP A 25 -1.03 9.20 1.90
CA TRP A 25 -1.35 9.48 0.50
C TRP A 25 -2.65 10.26 0.39
N VAL A 26 -2.56 11.52 0.00
CA VAL A 26 -3.68 12.46 -0.03
C VAL A 26 -4.20 12.65 -1.45
N PHE A 27 -5.50 12.45 -1.65
CA PHE A 27 -6.17 12.56 -2.95
C PHE A 27 -7.63 12.98 -2.78
N ARG A 28 -8.35 13.14 -3.90
CA ARG A 28 -9.81 13.31 -3.92
C ARG A 28 -10.41 12.33 -4.88
N PHE A 29 -11.60 11.83 -4.56
CA PHE A 29 -12.40 11.12 -5.55
C PHE A 29 -13.06 12.13 -6.49
N GLU A 30 -13.22 11.76 -7.76
CA GLU A 30 -13.89 12.62 -8.75
C GLU A 30 -15.36 12.91 -8.37
N ASN A 31 -16.02 11.95 -7.70
CA ASN A 31 -17.40 12.08 -7.23
C ASN A 31 -17.53 12.76 -5.86
N ASP A 32 -16.42 13.08 -5.18
CA ASP A 32 -16.39 13.88 -3.95
C ASP A 32 -15.27 14.92 -4.00
N PRO A 33 -15.43 15.98 -4.82
CA PRO A 33 -14.40 17.00 -5.00
C PRO A 33 -14.21 17.91 -3.77
N SER A 34 -15.15 17.88 -2.81
CA SER A 34 -15.10 18.68 -1.58
C SER A 34 -14.28 18.04 -0.46
N THR A 35 -14.12 16.71 -0.49
CA THR A 35 -13.44 15.97 0.58
C THR A 35 -12.07 15.50 0.11
N TRP A 36 -11.04 15.81 0.89
CA TRP A 36 -9.75 15.16 0.81
C TRP A 36 -9.78 13.82 1.55
N HIS A 37 -9.24 12.80 0.91
CA HIS A 37 -9.04 11.48 1.48
C HIS A 37 -7.55 11.26 1.68
N MET A 38 -7.20 10.63 2.79
CA MET A 38 -5.84 10.21 3.10
C MET A 38 -5.82 8.71 3.34
N LEU A 39 -5.03 7.99 2.54
CA LEU A 39 -4.66 6.61 2.84
C LEU A 39 -3.47 6.62 3.78
N VAL A 40 -3.46 5.71 4.75
CA VAL A 40 -2.45 5.65 5.82
C VAL A 40 -2.00 4.21 6.01
N THR A 41 -0.70 4.00 6.16
CA THR A 41 -0.16 2.73 6.64
C THR A 41 -0.59 2.51 8.07
N ALA A 42 -1.42 1.49 8.27
CA ALA A 42 -2.04 1.21 9.54
C ALA A 42 -2.19 -0.29 9.81
N ARG A 43 -2.47 -0.62 11.07
CA ARG A 43 -2.77 -1.98 11.51
C ARG A 43 -4.11 -2.00 12.24
N ALA A 44 -4.91 -3.03 12.04
CA ALA A 44 -6.15 -3.25 12.78
C ALA A 44 -5.83 -3.56 14.24
N ASN A 45 -6.68 -3.11 15.17
CA ASN A 45 -6.54 -3.42 16.60
C ASN A 45 -6.96 -4.85 17.00
N HIS A 46 -7.21 -5.74 16.04
CA HIS A 46 -7.71 -7.10 16.24
C HIS A 46 -7.18 -8.07 15.18
N GLY A 47 -7.38 -9.38 15.39
CA GLY A 47 -6.90 -10.44 14.49
C GLY A 47 -5.49 -10.93 14.81
N GLU A 48 -4.91 -11.76 13.95
CA GLU A 48 -3.57 -12.33 14.15
C GLU A 48 -2.46 -11.30 13.90
N PRO A 49 -1.54 -11.03 14.86
CA PRO A 49 -0.53 -9.96 14.76
C PRO A 49 0.27 -9.93 13.46
N ALA A 50 0.64 -11.09 12.91
CA ALA A 50 1.39 -11.22 11.66
C ALA A 50 0.62 -10.79 10.40
N THR A 51 -0.68 -10.52 10.52
CA THR A 51 -1.57 -10.20 9.38
C THR A 51 -2.50 -9.02 9.66
N ARG A 52 -2.18 -8.16 10.65
CA ARG A 52 -3.02 -7.01 11.02
C ARG A 52 -2.93 -5.82 10.06
N GLY A 53 -2.13 -5.87 9.00
CA GLY A 53 -2.01 -4.76 8.05
C GLY A 53 -3.35 -4.41 7.41
N VAL A 54 -3.70 -3.12 7.43
CA VAL A 54 -4.94 -2.60 6.81
C VAL A 54 -4.69 -1.26 6.13
N LEU A 55 -5.58 -0.92 5.19
CA LEU A 55 -5.63 0.41 4.59
C LEU A 55 -6.29 1.39 5.56
N GLY A 56 -5.49 2.17 6.26
CA GLY A 56 -5.98 3.25 7.13
C GLY A 56 -6.55 4.40 6.31
N HIS A 57 -7.52 5.11 6.90
CA HIS A 57 -8.24 6.18 6.22
C HIS A 57 -8.52 7.36 7.14
N ALA A 58 -8.33 8.56 6.60
CA ALA A 58 -8.79 9.81 7.19
C ALA A 58 -9.37 10.75 6.12
N THR A 59 -10.23 11.67 6.53
CA THR A 59 -10.86 12.66 5.64
C THR A 59 -10.63 14.08 6.14
N SER A 60 -10.61 15.05 5.24
CA SER A 60 -10.48 16.48 5.57
C SER A 60 -11.18 17.34 4.53
N THR A 61 -11.71 18.49 4.95
CA THR A 61 -12.25 19.50 4.02
C THR A 61 -11.28 20.68 3.79
N ASP A 62 -10.17 20.75 4.54
CA ASP A 62 -9.27 21.91 4.56
C ASP A 62 -7.77 21.55 4.55
N LEU A 63 -7.42 20.26 4.49
CA LEU A 63 -6.05 19.68 4.60
C LEU A 63 -5.35 19.89 5.94
N LEU A 64 -5.96 20.62 6.88
CA LEU A 64 -5.38 20.94 8.19
C LEU A 64 -5.99 20.07 9.29
N ASN A 65 -7.31 19.95 9.28
CA ASN A 65 -8.11 19.19 10.23
C ASN A 65 -8.54 17.87 9.60
N TRP A 66 -8.15 16.76 10.22
CA TRP A 66 -8.36 15.42 9.70
C TRP A 66 -9.20 14.58 10.67
N ASP A 67 -10.27 14.01 10.16
CA ASP A 67 -11.13 13.06 10.86
C ASP A 67 -10.68 11.63 10.54
N VAL A 68 -10.29 10.88 11.57
CA VAL A 68 -9.90 9.47 11.43
C VAL A 68 -11.15 8.62 11.17
N GLN A 69 -11.13 7.87 10.06
CA GLN A 69 -12.21 6.97 9.65
C GLN A 69 -11.87 5.52 9.99
N PRO A 70 -12.85 4.59 9.99
CA PRO A 70 -12.57 3.16 10.02
C PRO A 70 -11.67 2.73 8.84
N PRO A 71 -10.96 1.59 8.94
CA PRO A 71 -10.11 1.11 7.86
C PRO A 71 -10.94 0.77 6.62
N LEU A 72 -10.38 0.97 5.42
CA LEU A 72 -11.02 0.63 4.15
C LEU A 72 -10.91 -0.87 3.78
N SER A 73 -10.15 -1.64 4.57
CA SER A 73 -9.94 -3.07 4.36
C SER A 73 -10.02 -3.84 5.68
N SER A 74 -10.13 -5.17 5.59
CA SER A 74 -10.04 -6.07 6.75
C SER A 74 -8.62 -6.61 6.94
N PRO A 75 -8.20 -6.94 8.18
CA PRO A 75 -6.95 -7.65 8.41
C PRO A 75 -7.06 -9.11 7.95
N GLY A 76 -5.97 -9.89 8.10
CA GLY A 76 -5.96 -11.33 7.81
C GLY A 76 -5.64 -11.68 6.36
N GLN A 77 -5.06 -10.76 5.58
CA GLN A 77 -4.85 -10.92 4.13
C GLN A 77 -3.37 -11.14 3.75
N GLY A 78 -2.61 -11.70 4.70
CA GLY A 78 -1.22 -12.14 4.52
C GLY A 78 -0.14 -11.09 4.78
N PHE A 79 -0.51 -9.87 5.17
CA PHE A 79 0.43 -8.77 5.40
C PHE A 79 0.34 -8.23 6.83
N GLY A 80 1.46 -8.21 7.54
CA GLY A 80 1.58 -7.58 8.85
C GLY A 80 1.51 -6.06 8.76
N GLN A 81 1.96 -5.48 7.65
CA GLN A 81 1.77 -4.06 7.35
C GLN A 81 1.69 -3.83 5.85
N LEU A 82 1.07 -2.74 5.46
CA LEU A 82 0.89 -2.30 4.08
C LEU A 82 1.41 -0.86 3.99
N GLU A 83 2.61 -0.69 3.44
CA GLU A 83 3.38 0.55 3.52
C GLU A 83 3.25 1.41 2.26
N VAL A 84 3.46 2.73 2.39
CA VAL A 84 3.63 3.65 1.25
C VAL A 84 2.51 3.54 0.19
N PHE A 85 1.25 3.62 0.64
CA PHE A 85 0.11 3.52 -0.26
C PHE A 85 0.10 4.57 -1.38
N GLN A 86 -0.44 4.20 -2.53
CA GLN A 86 -0.87 5.10 -3.58
C GLN A 86 -2.11 4.52 -4.28
N PHE A 87 -3.10 5.37 -4.58
CA PHE A 87 -4.25 5.03 -5.41
C PHE A 87 -4.21 5.82 -6.71
N GLU A 88 -4.37 5.14 -7.85
CA GLU A 88 -4.44 5.74 -9.19
C GLU A 88 -5.40 4.99 -10.10
N ILE A 89 -5.86 5.65 -11.17
CA ILE A 89 -6.57 5.01 -12.29
C ILE A 89 -5.63 4.93 -13.48
N VAL A 90 -4.96 3.78 -13.63
CA VAL A 90 -3.94 3.52 -14.65
C VAL A 90 -4.60 2.89 -15.88
N ASP A 91 -4.57 3.60 -17.01
CA ASP A 91 -5.19 3.19 -18.28
C ASP A 91 -6.64 2.68 -18.13
N GLY A 92 -7.40 3.31 -17.22
CA GLY A 92 -8.81 2.98 -16.92
C GLY A 92 -9.02 1.94 -15.82
N VAL A 93 -7.95 1.36 -15.25
CA VAL A 93 -8.02 0.39 -14.15
C VAL A 93 -7.64 1.07 -12.83
N PRO A 94 -8.55 1.14 -11.84
CA PRO A 94 -8.21 1.62 -10.51
C PRO A 94 -7.31 0.61 -9.80
N VAL A 95 -6.16 1.07 -9.29
CA VAL A 95 -5.16 0.24 -8.63
C VAL A 95 -4.72 0.87 -7.31
N LEU A 96 -4.51 0.03 -6.30
CA LEU A 96 -3.73 0.38 -5.12
C LEU A 96 -2.32 -0.19 -5.27
N VAL A 97 -1.32 0.65 -5.00
CA VAL A 97 0.08 0.28 -4.85
C VAL A 97 0.47 0.45 -3.39
N PHE A 98 1.30 -0.46 -2.89
CA PHE A 98 1.88 -0.42 -1.55
C PHE A 98 3.19 -1.22 -1.55
N CYS A 99 3.94 -1.23 -0.45
CA CYS A 99 5.06 -2.15 -0.28
C CYS A 99 4.97 -2.92 1.04
N CYS A 100 5.65 -4.07 1.10
CA CYS A 100 5.75 -4.87 2.32
C CYS A 100 7.07 -5.64 2.33
N GLY A 101 7.77 -5.56 3.44
CA GLY A 101 9.00 -6.31 3.68
C GLY A 101 8.69 -7.78 3.92
N TRP A 102 9.62 -8.66 3.56
CA TRP A 102 9.40 -10.11 3.69
C TRP A 102 9.22 -10.56 5.14
N ARG A 103 9.79 -9.80 6.08
CA ARG A 103 9.72 -10.07 7.53
C ARG A 103 8.31 -9.86 8.08
N GLU A 104 7.51 -9.08 7.37
CA GLU A 104 6.12 -8.75 7.71
C GLU A 104 5.11 -9.51 6.84
N LEU A 105 5.55 -10.48 6.04
CA LEU A 105 4.66 -11.41 5.35
C LEU A 105 4.19 -12.51 6.31
N SER A 106 2.96 -13.00 6.08
CA SER A 106 2.53 -14.25 6.71
C SER A 106 3.39 -15.43 6.26
N ALA A 107 3.34 -16.54 7.01
CA ALA A 107 4.10 -17.74 6.67
C ALA A 107 3.78 -18.26 5.26
N GLU A 108 2.51 -18.18 4.85
CA GLU A 108 2.05 -18.61 3.53
C GLU A 108 2.62 -17.74 2.41
N ARG A 109 2.51 -16.40 2.56
CA ARG A 109 3.08 -15.47 1.58
C ARG A 109 4.59 -15.56 1.51
N LEU A 110 5.25 -15.71 2.65
CA LEU A 110 6.70 -15.89 2.70
C LEU A 110 7.13 -17.18 1.99
N ALA A 111 6.38 -18.27 2.15
CA ALA A 111 6.65 -19.53 1.46
C ALA A 111 6.45 -19.44 -0.07
N GLU A 112 5.48 -18.64 -0.53
CA GLU A 112 5.22 -18.41 -1.96
C GLU A 112 6.25 -17.44 -2.58
N PHE A 113 6.54 -16.33 -1.92
CA PHE A 113 7.29 -15.21 -2.49
C PHE A 113 8.79 -15.23 -2.18
N GLY A 114 9.17 -15.83 -1.05
CA GLY A 114 10.54 -15.84 -0.54
C GLY A 114 10.92 -14.55 0.21
N GLN A 115 12.18 -14.50 0.67
CA GLN A 115 12.74 -13.42 1.48
C GLN A 115 13.10 -12.20 0.62
N ARG A 116 12.08 -11.55 0.06
CA ARG A 116 12.24 -10.40 -0.83
C ARG A 116 11.29 -9.28 -0.41
N ASP A 117 11.83 -8.08 -0.33
CA ASP A 117 11.03 -6.87 -0.12
C ASP A 117 10.49 -6.41 -1.47
N ALA A 118 9.19 -6.10 -1.54
CA ALA A 118 8.58 -5.72 -2.80
C ALA A 118 7.51 -4.62 -2.66
N THR A 119 7.37 -3.86 -3.74
CA THR A 119 6.14 -3.16 -4.08
C THR A 119 5.13 -4.17 -4.62
N TYR A 120 3.91 -4.07 -4.13
CA TYR A 120 2.76 -4.84 -4.55
C TYR A 120 1.72 -3.92 -5.18
N SER A 121 0.84 -4.50 -5.98
CA SER A 121 -0.36 -3.83 -6.46
C SER A 121 -1.57 -4.75 -6.44
N VAL A 122 -2.75 -4.15 -6.36
CA VAL A 122 -4.04 -4.84 -6.45
C VAL A 122 -5.02 -3.96 -7.21
N ALA A 123 -5.72 -4.55 -8.19
CA ALA A 123 -6.83 -3.87 -8.85
C ALA A 123 -8.01 -3.75 -7.88
N VAL A 124 -8.62 -2.57 -7.85
CA VAL A 124 -9.68 -2.23 -6.90
C VAL A 124 -10.84 -1.56 -7.61
N ARG A 125 -11.94 -1.37 -6.88
CA ARG A 125 -13.02 -0.50 -7.32
C ARG A 125 -12.58 0.96 -7.22
N ALA A 126 -13.10 1.80 -8.12
CA ALA A 126 -12.80 3.23 -8.13
C ALA A 126 -13.26 3.97 -6.85
N ASP A 127 -14.16 3.36 -6.07
CA ASP A 127 -14.66 3.86 -4.79
C ASP A 127 -13.92 3.28 -3.57
N LEU A 128 -12.86 2.48 -3.79
CA LEU A 128 -12.08 1.77 -2.76
C LEU A 128 -12.91 0.87 -1.83
N THR A 129 -14.10 0.45 -2.25
CA THR A 129 -14.88 -0.56 -1.52
C THR A 129 -14.44 -1.97 -1.89
N GLN A 130 -14.66 -2.93 -0.97
CA GLN A 130 -14.45 -4.37 -1.20
C GLN A 130 -13.00 -4.72 -1.63
N ILE A 131 -12.01 -4.08 -1.01
CA ILE A 131 -10.59 -4.35 -1.28
C ILE A 131 -10.22 -5.75 -0.77
N ASP A 132 -9.56 -6.53 -1.62
CA ASP A 132 -9.08 -7.87 -1.31
C ASP A 132 -7.57 -7.98 -1.61
N PHE A 133 -6.75 -7.65 -0.61
CA PHE A 133 -5.30 -7.78 -0.68
C PHE A 133 -4.83 -9.22 -0.85
N ASN A 134 -5.66 -10.26 -0.67
CA ASN A 134 -5.28 -11.63 -1.07
C ASN A 134 -4.96 -11.72 -2.57
N LYS A 135 -5.51 -10.82 -3.38
CA LYS A 135 -5.23 -10.72 -4.82
C LYS A 135 -3.99 -9.89 -5.16
N ALA A 136 -3.34 -9.25 -4.17
CA ALA A 136 -2.19 -8.41 -4.41
C ALA A 136 -1.02 -9.19 -5.01
N LYS A 137 -0.41 -8.62 -6.04
CA LYS A 137 0.74 -9.18 -6.77
C LYS A 137 1.96 -8.28 -6.61
N ALA A 138 3.12 -8.89 -6.37
CA ALA A 138 4.39 -8.18 -6.34
C ALA A 138 4.74 -7.69 -7.76
N PHE A 139 5.35 -6.52 -7.84
CA PHE A 139 5.99 -6.02 -9.04
C PHE A 139 7.46 -6.45 -9.03
N GLU A 140 7.82 -7.38 -9.91
CA GLU A 140 9.10 -8.12 -9.82
C GLU A 140 10.13 -7.76 -10.91
N ASP A 141 9.76 -6.98 -11.93
CA ASP A 141 10.67 -6.60 -13.01
C ASP A 141 10.60 -5.09 -13.34
N PRO A 142 11.49 -4.27 -12.76
CA PRO A 142 12.46 -4.64 -11.71
C PRO A 142 11.79 -4.83 -10.35
N LEU A 143 12.42 -5.65 -9.50
CA LEU A 143 12.03 -5.76 -8.09
C LEU A 143 12.43 -4.47 -7.37
N VAL A 144 11.43 -3.72 -6.93
CA VAL A 144 11.60 -2.42 -6.27
C VAL A 144 10.72 -2.32 -5.04
N TYR A 145 11.11 -1.47 -4.10
CA TYR A 145 10.40 -1.19 -2.86
C TYR A 145 9.89 0.25 -2.84
N ALA A 146 8.90 0.54 -1.98
CA ALA A 146 8.37 1.89 -1.75
C ALA A 146 8.06 2.69 -3.05
N ALA A 147 7.61 2.01 -4.10
CA ALA A 147 7.45 2.63 -5.41
C ALA A 147 6.24 3.57 -5.49
N ARG A 148 6.33 4.51 -6.43
CA ARG A 148 5.28 5.43 -6.83
C ARG A 148 4.95 5.27 -8.30
N ILE A 149 3.68 5.47 -8.66
CA ILE A 149 3.24 5.60 -10.04
C ILE A 149 3.14 7.08 -10.39
N VAL A 150 3.67 7.45 -11.55
CA VAL A 150 3.66 8.82 -12.07
C VAL A 150 3.06 8.82 -13.49
N LYS A 151 2.13 9.75 -13.74
CA LYS A 151 1.61 9.98 -15.09
C LYS A 151 2.57 10.86 -15.88
N GLY A 152 3.24 10.27 -16.87
CA GLY A 152 4.06 10.96 -17.85
C GLY A 152 3.24 11.53 -19.02
N ARG A 153 3.95 12.06 -20.04
CA ARG A 153 3.31 12.63 -21.24
C ARG A 153 2.74 11.58 -22.18
N ASP A 154 3.34 10.39 -22.19
CA ASP A 154 3.12 9.28 -23.12
C ASP A 154 2.64 7.99 -22.42
N GLY A 155 2.49 8.01 -21.10
CA GLY A 155 2.01 6.85 -20.36
C GLY A 155 2.20 6.96 -18.86
N TRP A 156 2.03 5.83 -18.20
CA TRP A 156 2.27 5.68 -16.77
C TRP A 156 3.62 5.05 -16.54
N TYR A 157 4.28 5.49 -15.47
CA TYR A 157 5.59 5.03 -15.09
C TYR A 157 5.60 4.65 -13.63
N LEU A 158 6.24 3.53 -13.31
CA LEU A 158 6.62 3.19 -11.95
C LEU A 158 8.05 3.65 -11.70
N ILE A 159 8.27 4.26 -10.54
CA ILE A 159 9.61 4.60 -10.03
C ILE A 159 9.67 4.08 -8.60
N GLY A 160 10.70 3.30 -8.29
CA GLY A 160 10.85 2.70 -6.97
C GLY A 160 12.29 2.57 -6.55
N PHE A 161 12.44 2.15 -5.31
CA PHE A 161 13.72 2.01 -4.64
C PHE A 161 14.30 0.61 -4.87
N VAL A 162 15.50 0.52 -5.44
CA VAL A 162 16.30 -0.71 -5.46
C VAL A 162 16.85 -0.92 -4.06
N ASN A 163 16.21 -1.83 -3.31
CA ASN A 163 16.49 -2.02 -1.89
C ASN A 163 17.75 -2.83 -1.65
N GLU A 164 17.72 -4.11 -1.98
CA GLU A 164 18.85 -5.03 -1.79
C GLU A 164 19.17 -5.77 -3.10
N VAL A 165 20.46 -5.89 -3.40
CA VAL A 165 20.99 -6.73 -4.49
C VAL A 165 22.09 -7.61 -3.89
N ASP A 166 21.99 -8.92 -4.12
CA ASP A 166 22.91 -9.92 -3.55
C ASP A 166 23.10 -9.80 -2.03
N GLY A 167 22.02 -9.44 -1.31
CA GLY A 167 21.99 -9.28 0.15
C GLY A 167 22.73 -8.04 0.66
N GLN A 168 23.08 -7.10 -0.22
CA GLN A 168 23.63 -5.80 0.14
C GLN A 168 22.62 -4.70 -0.14
N PHE A 169 22.48 -3.78 0.80
CA PHE A 169 21.69 -2.58 0.61
C PHE A 169 22.28 -1.70 -0.49
N VAL A 170 21.48 -1.38 -1.50
CA VAL A 170 21.90 -0.57 -2.66
C VAL A 170 21.54 0.89 -2.46
N GLY A 171 20.29 1.21 -2.15
CA GLY A 171 19.97 2.59 -1.83
C GLY A 171 19.58 3.47 -3.02
N GLU A 172 19.25 2.90 -4.18
CA GLU A 172 19.15 3.64 -5.44
C GLU A 172 17.73 3.74 -5.99
N LEU A 173 17.48 4.77 -6.80
CA LEU A 173 16.25 4.89 -7.57
C LEU A 173 16.39 4.08 -8.86
N CYS A 174 15.38 3.27 -9.21
CA CYS A 174 15.37 2.62 -10.52
C CYS A 174 15.13 3.65 -11.64
N ASP A 175 15.49 3.28 -12.87
CA ASP A 175 15.00 4.00 -14.05
C ASP A 175 13.46 3.93 -14.09
N PRO A 176 12.77 4.97 -14.64
CA PRO A 176 11.32 4.92 -14.79
C PRO A 176 10.88 3.74 -15.65
N VAL A 177 9.99 2.92 -15.11
CA VAL A 177 9.51 1.71 -15.78
C VAL A 177 8.14 1.96 -16.38
N PRO A 178 7.98 1.86 -17.71
CA PRO A 178 6.66 1.97 -18.34
C PRO A 178 5.72 0.90 -17.82
N VAL A 179 4.53 1.31 -17.38
CA VAL A 179 3.52 0.42 -16.80
C VAL A 179 2.14 0.63 -17.40
N THR A 180 1.32 -0.40 -17.25
CA THR A 180 -0.14 -0.36 -17.44
C THR A 180 -0.78 -1.18 -16.31
N ALA A 181 -2.10 -1.32 -16.31
CA ALA A 181 -2.80 -2.11 -15.31
C ALA A 181 -3.88 -2.99 -15.93
N THR A 182 -4.13 -4.13 -15.28
CA THR A 182 -5.20 -5.07 -15.61
C THR A 182 -5.99 -5.42 -14.36
N VAL A 183 -7.24 -5.86 -14.51
CA VAL A 183 -8.09 -6.25 -13.38
C VAL A 183 -7.53 -7.51 -12.68
N GLU A 184 -6.88 -8.38 -13.45
CA GLU A 184 -6.37 -9.66 -12.97
C GLU A 184 -5.03 -9.54 -12.26
N ALA A 185 -4.11 -8.72 -12.78
CA ALA A 185 -2.73 -8.65 -12.29
C ALA A 185 -2.40 -7.35 -11.53
N GLY A 186 -3.31 -6.38 -11.50
CA GLY A 186 -2.97 -5.04 -10.99
C GLY A 186 -2.00 -4.34 -11.94
N LEU A 187 -0.98 -3.69 -11.38
CA LEU A 187 0.06 -2.98 -12.11
C LEU A 187 1.05 -3.96 -12.74
N VAL A 188 1.28 -3.81 -14.04
CA VAL A 188 2.22 -4.63 -14.82
C VAL A 188 3.07 -3.75 -15.72
N ARG A 189 4.24 -4.25 -16.11
CA ARG A 189 5.08 -3.60 -17.12
C ARG A 189 4.32 -3.52 -18.45
N ARG A 190 4.46 -2.39 -19.16
CA ARG A 190 3.91 -2.18 -20.50
C ARG A 190 4.82 -2.79 -21.57
#